data_AF-A0A6C0CLD7-F1
#
_entry.id   AF-A0A6C0CLD7-F1
#
_cell.length_a   1.000
_cell.length_b   1.000
_cell.length_c   1.000
_cell.angle_alpha   90.00
_cell.angle_beta   90.00
_cell.angle_gamma   90.00
#
_symmetry.space_group_name_H-M   'P 1'
#
loop_
_entity.id
_entity.type
_entity.pdbx_description
1 polymer ?
#
loop_
_entity_poly.entity_id
_entity_poly.type
_entity_poly.pdbx_seq_one_letter_code
_entity_poly.pdbx_strand_id
1 'polypeptide(L)'
;MSEDEIKIYHLTADYKKCTYQTEQWSNVLSNGKHVRFEVTNYFYWGTFEIELTNKEKEEILKKKSIIINDYAGVSVDSLDDGCDCCDEICNKESFTPEELKEIHRLLYLDPDDEESYTSDCEETNTDILEQNGWSMDDTIYGIDSGCELECISGDD
;
A
#
# COMPACT_ATOMS: atom_id res chain seq x y z
N MET A 1 -9.08 30.67 23.19
CA MET A 1 -8.32 29.88 22.20
C MET A 1 -8.95 28.52 22.27
N SER A 2 -9.94 28.26 21.42
CA SER A 2 -10.58 26.95 21.33
C SER A 2 -9.46 25.96 20.99
N GLU A 3 -9.22 24.99 21.86
CA GLU A 3 -8.45 23.81 21.48
C GLU A 3 -9.14 23.23 20.25
N ASP A 4 -8.39 23.00 19.17
CA ASP A 4 -8.93 22.38 17.97
C ASP A 4 -9.42 20.98 18.37
N GLU A 5 -10.73 20.86 18.53
CA GLU A 5 -11.38 19.62 18.95
C GLU A 5 -11.05 18.53 17.93
N ILE A 6 -10.39 17.47 18.42
CA ILE A 6 -10.09 16.28 17.64
C ILE A 6 -11.32 15.38 17.67
N LYS A 7 -11.77 14.95 16.50
CA LYS A 7 -12.89 14.02 16.33
C LYS A 7 -12.45 12.82 15.52
N ILE A 8 -13.11 11.69 15.76
CA ILE A 8 -12.86 10.44 15.03
C ILE A 8 -13.89 10.33 13.91
N TYR A 9 -13.41 9.99 12.71
CA TYR A 9 -14.22 9.84 11.52
C TYR A 9 -14.01 8.49 10.87
N HIS A 10 -15.08 7.90 10.33
CA HIS A 10 -14.96 6.97 9.22
C HIS A 10 -14.64 7.75 7.95
N LEU A 11 -13.54 7.39 7.31
CA LEU A 11 -13.11 7.85 6.00
C LEU A 11 -13.40 6.76 4.97
N THR A 12 -14.11 7.14 3.91
CA THR A 12 -14.37 6.28 2.73
C THR A 12 -14.06 7.05 1.46
N ALA A 13 -13.77 6.34 0.36
CA ALA A 13 -13.62 6.95 -0.95
C ALA A 13 -14.97 7.44 -1.50
N ASP A 14 -14.98 8.60 -2.17
CA ASP A 14 -16.19 9.15 -2.83
C ASP A 14 -16.57 8.40 -4.13
N TYR A 15 -15.70 7.48 -4.56
CA TYR A 15 -15.91 6.64 -5.72
C TYR A 15 -15.36 5.23 -5.49
N LYS A 16 -16.05 4.23 -6.03
CA LYS A 16 -15.63 2.82 -5.94
C LYS A 16 -14.31 2.58 -6.66
N LYS A 17 -13.55 1.56 -6.23
CA LYS A 17 -12.25 1.16 -6.82
C LYS A 17 -11.14 2.20 -6.66
N CYS A 18 -11.30 3.14 -5.72
CA CYS A 18 -10.31 4.18 -5.47
C CYS A 18 -9.53 3.94 -4.18
N THR A 19 -9.94 3.00 -3.35
CA THR A 19 -9.19 2.59 -2.15
C THR A 19 -8.10 1.60 -2.55
N TYR A 20 -6.89 1.78 -2.03
CA TYR A 20 -5.78 0.86 -2.25
C TYR A 20 -4.96 0.59 -0.99
N GLN A 21 -4.24 -0.52 -1.03
CA GLN A 21 -3.18 -0.90 -0.12
C GLN A 21 -1.93 -1.21 -0.95
N THR A 22 -0.81 -0.57 -0.62
CA THR A 22 0.51 -0.83 -1.21
C THR A 22 1.42 -1.42 -0.15
N GLU A 23 1.79 -2.68 -0.32
CA GLU A 23 2.82 -3.34 0.49
C GLU A 23 4.19 -2.97 -0.07
N GLN A 24 5.09 -2.53 0.81
CA GLN A 24 6.47 -2.21 0.46
C GLN A 24 7.40 -3.30 0.94
N TRP A 25 8.02 -3.99 -0.01
CA TRP A 25 8.96 -5.08 0.22
C TRP A 25 10.38 -4.62 -0.09
N SER A 26 11.35 -4.98 0.75
CA SER A 26 12.76 -4.70 0.50
C SER A 26 13.63 -5.94 0.51
N ASN A 27 14.72 -5.87 -0.26
CA ASN A 27 15.76 -6.88 -0.27
C ASN A 27 17.12 -6.22 -0.60
N VAL A 28 18.20 -6.98 -0.43
CA VAL A 28 19.57 -6.54 -0.71
C VAL A 28 20.17 -7.48 -1.74
N LEU A 29 20.56 -6.93 -2.89
CA LEU A 29 21.21 -7.70 -3.95
C LEU A 29 22.61 -8.17 -3.53
N SER A 30 23.14 -9.15 -4.25
CA SER A 30 24.46 -9.75 -4.06
C SER A 30 25.61 -8.72 -4.04
N ASN A 31 25.43 -7.57 -4.70
CA ASN A 31 26.38 -6.46 -4.72
C ASN A 31 26.19 -5.44 -3.58
N GLY A 32 25.24 -5.66 -2.67
CA GLY A 32 24.90 -4.79 -1.55
C GLY A 32 23.93 -3.65 -1.89
N LYS A 33 23.45 -3.54 -3.12
CA LYS A 33 22.46 -2.53 -3.51
C LYS A 33 21.08 -2.90 -2.99
N HIS A 34 20.36 -1.93 -2.42
CA HIS A 34 18.99 -2.12 -1.97
C HIS A 34 18.02 -2.10 -3.15
N VAL A 35 17.03 -2.98 -3.10
CA VAL A 35 15.87 -2.99 -4.00
C VAL A 35 14.60 -2.85 -3.17
N ARG A 36 13.65 -2.08 -3.70
CA ARG A 36 12.28 -1.99 -3.19
C ARG A 36 11.32 -2.49 -4.26
N PHE A 37 10.38 -3.31 -3.84
CA PHE A 37 9.30 -3.86 -4.65
C PHE A 37 7.98 -3.48 -4.00
N GLU A 38 7.03 -3.02 -4.79
CA GLU A 38 5.72 -2.57 -4.31
C GLU A 38 4.63 -3.43 -4.93
N VAL A 39 3.72 -3.92 -4.09
CA VAL A 39 2.51 -4.64 -4.52
C VAL A 39 1.31 -3.81 -4.10
N THR A 40 0.56 -3.31 -5.06
CA THR A 40 -0.63 -2.48 -4.83
C THR A 40 -1.89 -3.24 -5.17
N ASN A 41 -2.79 -3.37 -4.19
CA ASN A 41 -4.10 -3.95 -4.33
C ASN A 41 -5.16 -2.85 -4.25
N TYR A 42 -6.05 -2.79 -5.25
CA TYR A 42 -7.22 -1.90 -5.26
C TYR A 42 -8.48 -2.63 -4.83
N PHE A 43 -9.31 -1.97 -4.03
CA PHE A 43 -10.54 -2.51 -3.47
C PHE A 43 -11.75 -1.72 -3.97
N TYR A 44 -12.89 -2.39 -4.20
CA TYR A 44 -14.11 -1.66 -4.55
C TYR A 44 -14.52 -0.69 -3.45
N TRP A 45 -14.39 -1.11 -2.19
CA TRP A 45 -14.75 -0.33 -1.01
C TRP A 45 -13.72 -0.51 0.10
N GLY A 46 -13.57 0.51 0.92
CA GLY A 46 -12.80 0.41 2.16
C GLY A 46 -13.15 1.54 3.11
N THR A 47 -13.06 1.22 4.39
CA THR A 47 -13.41 2.11 5.50
C THR A 47 -12.24 2.18 6.47
N PHE A 48 -11.89 3.40 6.86
CA PHE A 48 -10.78 3.67 7.77
C PHE A 48 -11.26 4.57 8.90
N GLU A 49 -10.72 4.41 10.10
CA GLU A 49 -10.88 5.40 11.15
C GLU A 49 -9.69 6.35 11.12
N ILE A 50 -9.95 7.65 11.24
CA ILE A 50 -8.92 8.68 11.38
C ILE A 50 -9.34 9.73 12.40
N GLU A 51 -8.35 10.34 13.03
CA GLU A 51 -8.50 11.51 13.89
C GLU A 51 -8.24 12.78 13.10
N LEU A 52 -9.19 13.73 13.19
CA LEU A 52 -9.08 15.01 12.50
C LEU A 52 -9.49 16.17 13.41
N THR A 53 -8.72 17.24 13.35
CA THR A 53 -9.19 18.59 13.73
C THR A 53 -10.16 19.14 12.69
N ASN A 54 -10.92 20.18 13.04
CA ASN A 54 -11.79 20.88 12.10
C ASN A 54 -11.04 21.39 10.86
N LYS A 55 -9.79 21.85 11.04
CA LYS A 55 -8.97 22.33 9.94
C LYS A 55 -8.56 21.20 9.00
N GLU A 56 -8.07 20.07 9.53
CA GLU A 56 -7.66 18.92 8.71
C GLU A 56 -8.84 18.32 7.95
N LYS A 57 -10.03 18.27 8.58
CA LYS A 57 -11.28 17.90 7.93
C LYS A 57 -11.58 18.78 6.71
N GLU A 58 -11.44 20.10 6.83
CA GLU A 58 -11.65 21.01 5.69
C GLU A 58 -10.58 20.87 4.60
N GLU A 59 -9.37 20.41 4.94
CA GLU A 59 -8.26 20.22 4.00
C GLU A 59 -8.36 18.88 3.26
N ILE A 60 -8.65 17.78 3.96
CA ILE A 60 -8.75 16.45 3.36
C ILE A 60 -9.89 16.36 2.34
N LEU A 61 -11.04 17.00 2.60
CA LEU A 61 -12.19 17.05 1.69
C LEU A 61 -11.88 17.78 0.36
N LYS A 62 -10.76 18.50 0.26
CA LYS A 62 -10.32 19.17 -0.97
C LYS A 62 -9.30 18.33 -1.76
N LYS A 63 -8.76 17.27 -1.16
CA LYS A 63 -7.78 16.38 -1.81
C LYS A 63 -8.46 15.43 -2.80
N LYS A 64 -7.70 15.01 -3.80
CA LYS A 64 -8.10 14.01 -4.80
C LYS A 64 -7.23 12.75 -4.77
N SER A 65 -6.25 12.77 -3.88
CA SER A 65 -5.39 11.64 -3.55
C SER A 65 -4.99 11.84 -2.10
N ILE A 66 -5.16 10.79 -1.32
CA ILE A 66 -5.03 10.82 0.13
C ILE A 66 -4.18 9.61 0.52
N ILE A 67 -3.04 9.86 1.16
CA ILE A 67 -2.29 8.84 1.89
C ILE A 67 -2.86 8.81 3.30
N ILE A 68 -3.46 7.69 3.69
CA ILE A 68 -4.20 7.58 4.95
C ILE A 68 -3.22 7.54 6.13
N ASN A 69 -2.06 6.89 5.95
CA ASN A 69 -1.01 6.80 6.97
C ASN A 69 -0.47 8.18 7.42
N ASP A 70 -0.71 9.26 6.67
CA ASP A 70 -0.31 10.63 7.04
C ASP A 70 -1.16 11.23 8.19
N TYR A 71 -2.29 10.60 8.55
CA TYR A 71 -3.21 11.10 9.57
C TYR A 71 -3.04 10.36 10.91
N ALA A 72 -3.49 10.99 11.99
CA ALA A 72 -3.49 10.38 13.31
C ALA A 72 -4.65 9.40 13.49
N GLY A 73 -4.51 8.48 14.46
CA GLY A 73 -5.57 7.53 14.82
C GLY A 73 -5.94 6.53 13.73
N VAL A 74 -5.08 6.35 12.72
CA VAL A 74 -5.36 5.50 11.56
C VAL A 74 -5.59 4.06 11.99
N SER A 75 -6.76 3.55 11.65
CA SER A 75 -7.09 2.12 11.75
C SER A 75 -7.83 1.70 10.47
N VAL A 76 -7.63 0.46 10.05
CA VAL A 76 -8.39 -0.13 8.94
C VAL A 76 -9.59 -0.85 9.55
N ASP A 77 -10.79 -0.41 9.20
CA ASP A 77 -12.03 -1.09 9.61
C ASP A 77 -12.37 -2.21 8.63
N SER A 78 -12.43 -1.89 7.33
CA SER A 78 -12.67 -2.89 6.29
C SER A 78 -11.98 -2.58 4.95
N LEU A 79 -11.60 -3.63 4.23
CA LEU A 79 -11.19 -3.61 2.84
C LEU A 79 -11.97 -4.70 2.12
N ASP A 80 -12.87 -4.29 1.22
CA ASP A 80 -13.89 -5.17 0.66
C ASP A 80 -13.79 -5.25 -0.86
N ASP A 81 -13.96 -6.47 -1.37
CA ASP A 81 -13.99 -6.79 -2.80
C ASP A 81 -12.75 -6.29 -3.56
N GLY A 82 -11.60 -6.97 -3.37
CA GLY A 82 -10.39 -6.73 -4.17
C GLY A 82 -10.69 -6.82 -5.67
N CYS A 83 -10.19 -5.85 -6.45
CA CYS A 83 -10.67 -5.62 -7.82
C CYS A 83 -9.58 -5.42 -8.87
N ASP A 84 -8.37 -5.05 -8.46
CA ASP A 84 -7.20 -4.91 -9.32
C ASP A 84 -5.93 -5.10 -8.49
N CYS A 85 -4.89 -5.61 -9.10
CA CYS A 85 -3.56 -5.71 -8.49
C CYS A 85 -2.50 -5.28 -9.50
N CYS A 86 -1.50 -4.57 -9.01
CA CYS A 86 -0.32 -4.24 -9.79
C CYS A 86 0.91 -4.31 -8.91
N ASP A 87 2.04 -4.60 -9.53
CA ASP A 87 3.32 -4.64 -8.85
C ASP A 87 4.42 -3.94 -9.65
N GLU A 88 5.39 -3.39 -8.93
CA GLU A 88 6.50 -2.69 -9.55
C GLU A 88 7.81 -2.79 -8.76
N ILE A 89 8.91 -2.82 -9.51
CA ILE A 89 10.26 -2.63 -8.98
C ILE A 89 10.53 -1.12 -8.97
N CYS A 90 10.66 -0.52 -7.80
CA CYS A 90 10.87 0.92 -7.69
C CYS A 90 12.23 1.33 -8.28
N ASN A 91 12.24 2.38 -9.09
CA ASN A 91 13.42 2.85 -9.84
C ASN A 91 14.05 1.73 -10.69
N LYS A 92 13.23 0.91 -11.37
CA LYS A 92 13.65 -0.20 -12.23
C LYS A 92 14.77 0.18 -13.21
N GLU A 93 14.70 1.39 -13.76
CA GLU A 93 15.67 1.97 -14.69
C GLU A 93 17.05 2.24 -14.08
N SER A 94 17.17 2.26 -12.75
CA SER A 94 18.43 2.41 -12.04
C SER A 94 19.23 1.11 -11.94
N PHE A 95 18.64 -0.03 -12.31
CA PHE A 95 19.25 -1.35 -12.24
C PHE A 95 19.85 -1.79 -13.57
N THR A 96 20.99 -2.47 -13.49
CA THR A 96 21.64 -3.12 -14.63
C THR A 96 20.85 -4.37 -15.07
N PRO A 97 21.04 -4.86 -16.31
CA PRO A 97 20.41 -6.11 -16.75
C PRO A 97 20.71 -7.31 -15.85
N GLU A 98 21.92 -7.38 -15.30
CA GLU A 98 22.34 -8.42 -14.35
C GLU A 98 21.60 -8.30 -13.02
N GLU A 99 21.46 -7.09 -12.48
CA GLU A 99 20.68 -6.82 -11.27
C GLU A 99 19.20 -7.12 -11.49
N LEU A 100 18.62 -6.74 -12.63
CA LEU A 100 17.22 -7.06 -12.95
C LEU A 100 16.98 -8.56 -13.05
N LYS A 101 17.94 -9.32 -13.58
CA LYS A 101 17.87 -10.78 -13.62
C LYS A 101 17.94 -11.39 -12.21
N GLU A 102 18.76 -10.82 -11.34
CA GLU A 102 18.82 -11.22 -9.93
C GLU A 102 17.50 -10.93 -9.22
N ILE A 103 16.96 -9.71 -9.36
CA ILE A 103 15.67 -9.30 -8.80
C ILE A 103 14.56 -10.24 -9.28
N HIS A 104 14.48 -10.52 -10.58
CA HIS A 104 13.48 -11.45 -11.13
C HIS A 104 13.56 -12.84 -10.50
N ARG A 105 14.78 -13.37 -10.27
CA ARG A 105 14.92 -14.63 -9.54
C ARG A 105 14.42 -14.51 -8.10
N LEU A 106 14.76 -13.43 -7.40
CA LEU A 106 14.30 -13.21 -6.03
C LEU A 106 12.78 -13.03 -5.92
N LEU A 107 12.10 -12.55 -6.97
CA LEU A 107 10.65 -12.37 -6.98
C LEU A 107 9.88 -13.66 -7.24
N TYR A 108 10.41 -14.55 -8.11
CA TYR A 108 9.61 -15.63 -8.69
C TYR A 108 10.19 -17.04 -8.53
N LEU A 109 11.47 -17.18 -8.15
CA LEU A 109 12.05 -18.51 -7.94
C LEU A 109 11.49 -19.10 -6.66
N ASP A 110 10.64 -20.12 -6.78
CA ASP A 110 10.22 -20.93 -5.63
C ASP A 110 11.38 -21.86 -5.22
N PRO A 111 11.94 -21.74 -4.00
CA PRO A 111 12.98 -22.64 -3.51
C PRO A 111 12.52 -24.11 -3.37
N ASP A 112 11.22 -24.36 -3.22
CA ASP A 112 10.65 -25.71 -3.11
C ASP A 112 10.30 -26.32 -4.48
N ASP A 113 10.21 -25.51 -5.54
CA ASP A 113 9.93 -25.95 -6.92
C ASP A 113 10.73 -25.15 -7.97
N GLU A 114 12.06 -25.28 -7.93
CA GLU A 114 12.95 -24.57 -8.88
C GLU A 114 12.69 -24.91 -10.35
N GLU A 115 12.10 -26.08 -10.66
CA GLU A 115 11.81 -26.50 -12.05
C GLU A 115 10.66 -25.70 -12.67
N SER A 116 9.77 -25.14 -11.84
CA SER A 116 8.66 -24.29 -12.28
C SER A 116 9.12 -22.91 -12.74
N TYR A 117 10.30 -22.46 -12.31
CA TYR A 117 10.80 -21.12 -12.60
C TYR A 117 11.21 -20.97 -14.07
N THR A 118 10.63 -19.95 -14.71
CA THR A 118 10.98 -19.53 -16.07
C THR A 118 11.25 -18.02 -16.11
N SER A 119 11.88 -17.55 -17.20
CA SER A 119 12.19 -16.11 -17.34
C SER A 119 10.99 -15.24 -17.69
N ASP A 120 9.82 -15.85 -17.87
CA ASP A 120 8.53 -15.24 -18.20
C ASP A 120 7.52 -15.36 -17.05
N CYS A 121 7.96 -15.76 -15.84
CA CYS A 121 7.13 -15.65 -14.64
C CYS A 121 6.82 -14.17 -14.36
N GLU A 122 5.53 -13.86 -14.16
CA GLU A 122 5.07 -12.50 -13.87
C GLU A 122 4.17 -12.45 -12.62
N GLU A 123 3.71 -13.60 -12.11
CA GLU A 123 2.83 -13.66 -10.94
C GLU A 123 3.65 -13.69 -9.65
N THR A 124 3.49 -12.66 -8.82
CA THR A 124 4.15 -12.60 -7.51
C THR A 124 3.36 -13.34 -6.45
N ASN A 125 4.09 -13.95 -5.51
CA ASN A 125 3.54 -14.65 -4.37
C ASN A 125 4.31 -14.24 -3.11
N THR A 126 3.59 -13.73 -2.11
CA THR A 126 4.17 -13.24 -0.85
C THR A 126 4.96 -14.32 -0.11
N ASP A 127 4.52 -15.57 -0.16
CA ASP A 127 5.24 -16.69 0.47
C ASP A 127 6.61 -16.91 -0.21
N ILE A 128 6.68 -16.76 -1.54
CA ILE A 128 7.93 -16.84 -2.30
C ILE A 128 8.84 -15.64 -1.96
N LEU A 129 8.28 -14.44 -1.82
CA LEU A 129 9.04 -13.25 -1.43
C LEU A 129 9.73 -13.47 -0.08
N GLU A 130 8.98 -13.89 0.94
CA GLU A 130 9.54 -14.15 2.28
C GLU A 130 10.63 -15.23 2.24
N GLN A 131 10.40 -16.33 1.51
CA GLN A 131 11.39 -17.41 1.37
C GLN A 131 12.68 -16.95 0.66
N ASN A 132 12.56 -16.03 -0.31
CA ASN A 132 13.69 -15.41 -0.99
C ASN A 132 14.32 -14.23 -0.22
N GLY A 133 13.96 -14.07 1.05
CA GLY A 133 14.57 -13.11 1.96
C GLY A 133 14.10 -11.66 1.77
N TRP A 134 12.98 -11.46 1.07
CA TRP A 134 12.32 -10.16 1.11
C TRP A 134 11.72 -9.92 2.50
N SER A 135 11.73 -8.67 2.93
CA SER A 135 11.09 -8.23 4.17
C SER A 135 10.00 -7.23 3.82
N MET A 136 8.79 -7.42 4.36
CA MET A 136 7.74 -6.41 4.30
C MET A 136 8.07 -5.31 5.31
N ASP A 137 8.38 -4.11 4.81
CA ASP A 137 8.80 -2.98 5.62
C ASP A 137 7.61 -2.16 6.12
N ASP A 138 6.67 -1.85 5.24
CA ASP A 138 5.55 -0.97 5.52
C ASP A 138 4.34 -1.31 4.64
N THR A 139 3.18 -0.79 5.03
CA THR A 139 1.93 -0.88 4.28
C THR A 139 1.30 0.50 4.20
N ILE A 140 1.17 1.01 2.97
CA ILE A 140 0.55 2.30 2.68
C ILE A 140 -0.90 2.06 2.30
N TYR A 141 -1.83 2.72 2.98
CA TYR A 141 -3.23 2.79 2.61
C TYR A 141 -3.52 4.15 1.98
N GLY A 142 -4.34 4.15 0.94
CA GLY A 142 -4.69 5.39 0.28
C GLY A 142 -6.00 5.36 -0.50
N ILE A 143 -6.40 6.55 -0.92
CA ILE A 143 -7.56 6.80 -1.77
C ILE A 143 -7.11 7.65 -2.96
N ASP A 144 -7.34 7.18 -4.19
CA ASP A 144 -7.05 7.90 -5.45
C ASP A 144 -8.29 8.63 -6.01
N SER A 145 -9.10 9.18 -5.12
CA SER A 145 -10.24 10.04 -5.42
C SER A 145 -10.48 11.06 -4.30
N GLY A 146 -11.65 11.68 -4.26
CA GLY A 146 -12.09 12.42 -3.07
C GLY A 146 -12.50 11.44 -1.96
N CYS A 147 -12.94 11.99 -0.84
CA CYS A 147 -13.41 11.20 0.29
C CYS A 147 -14.72 11.71 0.88
N GLU A 148 -15.40 10.81 1.58
CA GLU A 148 -16.52 11.11 2.46
C GLU A 148 -16.10 10.85 3.91
N LEU A 149 -16.69 11.62 4.84
CA LEU A 149 -16.38 11.56 6.26
C LEU A 149 -17.67 11.43 7.07
N GLU A 150 -17.76 10.40 7.91
CA GLU A 150 -18.82 10.22 8.89
C GLU A 150 -18.24 10.36 10.30
N CYS A 151 -18.76 11.29 11.11
CA CYS A 151 -18.27 11.51 12.47
C CYS A 151 -18.78 10.39 13.39
N ILE A 152 -17.87 9.71 14.08
CA ILE A 152 -18.21 8.59 14.98
C ILE A 152 -17.86 8.87 16.45
N SER A 153 -17.11 9.92 16.75
CA SER A 153 -16.99 10.43 18.13
C SER A 153 -18.35 10.97 18.58
N GLY A 154 -18.90 10.46 19.68
CA GLY A 154 -20.21 10.86 20.19
C GLY A 154 -20.27 12.34 20.55
N ASP A 155 -21.41 12.98 20.27
CA ASP A 155 -21.76 14.28 20.85
C ASP A 155 -22.11 14.05 22.34
N ASP A 156 -21.14 14.20 23.24
CA ASP A 156 -21.40 14.31 24.69
C ASP A 156 -21.93 15.71 25.06
#